data_AF-A0A9E6AP15-F1
#
_entry.id   AF-A0A9E6AP15-F1
#
_cell.length_a   1.000
_cell.length_b   1.000
_cell.length_c   1.000
_cell.angle_alpha   90.00
_cell.angle_beta   90.00
_cell.angle_gamma   90.00
#
_symmetry.space_group_name_H-M   'P 1'
#
loop_
_entity.id
_entity.type
_entity.pdbx_description
1 polymer ?
#
loop_
_entity_poly.entity_id
_entity_poly.type
_entity_poly.pdbx_seq_one_letter_code
_entity_poly.pdbx_strand_id
1 'polypeptide(L)'
;MSGLIDLHCHFVAGIDDGARSPEEGIEMLQKLKEIGFDRVIATPHMRPGLWDNRREDLLAAYERMLPSLEGQSGLPEVGLSSEHYFDDVVFERILRGEAVPYPGNKAVLLEFYQIDFPYSIDRGLAKIRQAGMVPVLAHPERYRAIWNDLEIVERLIDVGAVCLLDTAALIGKYGKKAQQASLELLEREQYFAACSDAHRPSDVAQVLEAMTLIESKYGRDEIESLFRDGPERILDGTARS
;
A
#
# COMPACT_ATOMS: atom_id res chain seq x y z
N MET A 1 4.08 -3.99 20.31
CA MET A 1 4.93 -3.57 19.18
C MET A 1 4.72 -2.07 19.00
N SER A 2 5.74 -1.30 18.63
CA SER A 2 5.63 0.15 18.37
C SER A 2 6.69 0.55 17.36
N GLY A 3 6.50 1.65 16.65
CA GLY A 3 7.38 2.13 15.59
C GLY A 3 7.10 1.50 14.23
N LEU A 4 5.92 0.92 14.02
CA LEU A 4 5.54 0.35 12.73
C LEU A 4 4.96 1.43 11.80
N ILE A 5 5.06 1.21 10.50
CA ILE A 5 4.66 2.11 9.44
C ILE A 5 3.71 1.35 8.52
N ASP A 6 2.51 1.90 8.34
CA ASP A 6 1.55 1.42 7.34
C ASP A 6 1.62 2.32 6.11
N LEU A 7 1.90 1.72 4.95
CA LEU A 7 2.05 2.45 3.69
C LEU A 7 0.77 2.45 2.83
N HIS A 8 -0.31 1.79 3.25
CA HIS A 8 -1.51 1.69 2.42
C HIS A 8 -2.75 1.57 3.29
N CYS A 9 -3.54 2.64 3.31
CA CYS A 9 -4.72 2.79 4.14
C CYS A 9 -5.68 3.83 3.54
N HIS A 10 -6.99 3.60 3.66
CA HIS A 10 -8.04 4.43 3.08
C HIS A 10 -8.85 5.18 4.17
N PHE A 11 -8.15 5.85 5.09
CA PHE A 11 -8.77 6.59 6.21
C PHE A 11 -9.30 7.98 5.84
N VAL A 12 -8.96 8.52 4.67
CA VAL A 12 -9.39 9.87 4.25
C VAL A 12 -10.86 9.85 3.89
N ALA A 13 -11.66 10.62 4.62
CA ALA A 13 -13.11 10.53 4.52
C ALA A 13 -13.67 11.00 3.17
N GLY A 14 -14.51 10.16 2.55
CA GLY A 14 -15.39 10.52 1.44
C GLY A 14 -14.71 10.78 0.09
N ILE A 15 -13.48 10.29 -0.11
CA ILE A 15 -12.71 10.47 -1.35
C ILE A 15 -12.71 9.22 -2.26
N ASP A 16 -12.91 8.05 -1.67
CA ASP A 16 -13.00 6.77 -2.36
C ASP A 16 -13.93 5.79 -1.61
N ASP A 17 -13.71 4.48 -1.74
CA ASP A 17 -14.46 3.45 -1.04
C ASP A 17 -13.96 3.14 0.38
N GLY A 18 -13.00 3.93 0.90
CA GLY A 18 -12.55 3.95 2.29
C GLY A 18 -13.53 4.59 3.27
N ALA A 19 -12.99 5.26 4.29
CA ALA A 19 -13.76 5.87 5.36
C ALA A 19 -14.86 6.80 4.83
N ARG A 20 -16.06 6.71 5.39
CA ARG A 20 -17.22 7.51 4.94
C ARG A 20 -17.33 8.85 5.67
N SER A 21 -16.77 8.93 6.87
CA SER A 21 -16.78 10.13 7.70
C SER A 21 -15.44 10.30 8.42
N PRO A 22 -15.13 11.50 8.91
CA PRO A 22 -13.92 11.73 9.72
C PRO A 22 -13.87 10.84 10.96
N GLU A 23 -15.02 10.54 11.58
CA GLU A 23 -15.10 9.65 12.75
C GLU A 23 -14.66 8.23 12.41
N GLU A 24 -15.08 7.68 11.27
CA GLU A 24 -14.61 6.36 10.82
C GLU A 24 -13.10 6.37 10.55
N GLY A 25 -12.57 7.44 9.93
CA GLY A 25 -11.13 7.58 9.69
C GLY A 25 -10.32 7.66 10.99
N ILE A 26 -10.80 8.43 11.98
CA ILE A 26 -10.17 8.55 13.31
C ILE A 26 -10.20 7.20 14.03
N GLU A 27 -11.35 6.51 14.05
CA GLU A 27 -11.47 5.19 14.68
C GLU A 27 -10.49 4.18 14.06
N MET A 28 -10.35 4.20 12.73
CA MET A 28 -9.39 3.35 12.03
C MET A 28 -7.94 3.64 12.45
N LEU A 29 -7.56 4.92 12.50
CA LEU A 29 -6.22 5.35 12.93
C LEU A 29 -5.93 5.00 14.39
N GLN A 30 -6.91 5.15 15.29
CA GLN A 30 -6.78 4.76 16.70
C GLN A 30 -6.51 3.26 16.84
N LYS A 31 -7.28 2.43 16.13
CA LYS A 31 -7.08 0.97 16.14
C LYS A 31 -5.72 0.57 15.55
N LEU A 32 -5.29 1.22 14.46
CA LEU A 32 -3.95 0.98 13.90
C LEU A 32 -2.86 1.36 14.92
N LYS A 33 -3.03 2.47 15.65
CA LYS A 33 -2.12 2.87 16.72
C LYS A 33 -2.05 1.84 17.85
N GLU A 34 -3.19 1.30 18.27
CA GLU A 34 -3.28 0.28 19.32
C GLU A 34 -2.47 -0.98 18.99
N ILE A 35 -2.38 -1.36 17.71
CA ILE A 35 -1.61 -2.53 17.26
C ILE A 35 -0.15 -2.22 16.90
N GLY A 36 0.28 -0.96 17.08
CA GLY A 36 1.70 -0.56 17.03
C GLY A 36 2.12 0.27 15.83
N PHE A 37 1.18 0.66 14.95
CA PHE A 37 1.46 1.60 13.86
C PHE A 37 1.63 3.01 14.41
N ASP A 38 2.83 3.55 14.29
CA ASP A 38 3.17 4.91 14.71
C ASP A 38 3.14 5.89 13.54
N ARG A 39 3.14 5.38 12.30
CA ARG A 39 2.95 6.17 11.08
C ARG A 39 2.01 5.46 10.12
N VAL A 40 1.09 6.20 9.51
CA VAL A 40 0.12 5.68 8.53
C VAL A 40 0.06 6.62 7.33
N ILE A 41 0.27 6.09 6.13
CA ILE A 41 0.14 6.85 4.89
C ILE A 41 -1.20 6.55 4.24
N ALA A 42 -2.03 7.58 4.07
CA ALA A 42 -3.24 7.48 3.28
C ALA A 42 -2.89 7.28 1.80
N THR A 43 -3.59 6.37 1.14
CA THR A 43 -3.39 6.04 -0.27
C THR A 43 -4.72 5.96 -1.02
N PRO A 44 -5.56 6.99 -0.96
CA PRO A 44 -6.83 6.97 -1.65
C PRO A 44 -6.66 6.73 -3.15
N HIS A 45 -7.65 6.12 -3.78
CA HIS A 45 -7.57 5.73 -5.19
C HIS A 45 -7.41 6.92 -6.15
N MET A 46 -6.48 6.81 -7.09
CA MET A 46 -6.43 7.57 -8.33
C MET A 46 -6.68 6.61 -9.51
N ARG A 47 -7.94 6.50 -9.92
CA ARG A 47 -8.39 5.53 -10.92
C ARG A 47 -9.44 6.13 -11.86
N PRO A 48 -9.01 6.65 -13.02
CA PRO A 48 -9.92 7.24 -14.01
C PRO A 48 -11.11 6.34 -14.33
N GLY A 49 -12.31 6.93 -14.35
CA GLY A 49 -13.56 6.22 -14.63
C GLY A 49 -14.22 5.52 -13.44
N LEU A 50 -13.54 5.38 -12.30
CA LEU A 50 -14.12 4.85 -11.05
C LEU A 50 -13.97 5.85 -9.89
N TRP A 51 -12.73 6.21 -9.58
CA TRP A 51 -12.35 7.29 -8.65
C TRP A 51 -11.41 8.23 -9.39
N ASP A 52 -11.96 9.13 -10.22
CA ASP A 52 -11.17 10.08 -11.05
C ASP A 52 -10.60 11.23 -10.22
N ASN A 53 -10.06 10.91 -9.05
CA ASN A 53 -9.35 11.83 -8.19
C ASN A 53 -8.07 12.30 -8.88
N ARG A 54 -7.87 13.61 -8.92
CA ARG A 54 -6.61 14.25 -9.32
C ARG A 54 -5.81 14.63 -8.08
N ARG A 55 -4.55 15.04 -8.28
CA ARG A 55 -3.69 15.50 -7.20
C ARG A 55 -4.36 16.56 -6.33
N GLU A 56 -5.07 17.51 -6.94
CA GLU A 56 -5.75 18.58 -6.21
C GLU A 56 -6.90 18.06 -5.35
N ASP A 57 -7.64 17.06 -5.86
CA ASP A 57 -8.77 16.45 -5.13
C ASP A 57 -8.28 15.70 -3.90
N LEU A 58 -7.20 14.92 -4.06
CA LEU A 58 -6.58 14.16 -2.97
C LEU A 58 -6.00 15.08 -1.90
N LEU A 59 -5.25 16.11 -2.30
CA LEU A 59 -4.70 17.10 -1.38
C LEU A 59 -5.83 17.82 -0.62
N ALA A 60 -6.86 18.28 -1.33
CA ALA A 60 -7.98 18.98 -0.72
C ALA A 60 -8.77 18.08 0.24
N ALA A 61 -8.96 16.79 -0.08
CA ALA A 61 -9.62 15.84 0.82
C ALA A 61 -8.79 15.56 2.08
N TYR A 62 -7.49 15.38 1.92
CA TYR A 62 -6.57 15.21 3.04
C TYR A 62 -6.53 16.45 3.94
N GLU A 63 -6.41 17.66 3.36
CA GLU A 63 -6.46 18.93 4.09
C GLU A 63 -7.77 19.12 4.87
N ARG A 64 -8.90 18.67 4.32
CA ARG A 64 -10.20 18.68 5.04
C ARG A 64 -10.25 17.68 6.20
N MET A 65 -9.48 16.59 6.14
CA MET A 65 -9.40 15.60 7.21
C MET A 65 -8.58 16.08 8.41
N LEU A 66 -7.49 16.85 8.15
CA LEU A 66 -6.52 17.24 9.19
C LEU A 66 -7.15 17.93 10.43
N PRO A 67 -8.08 18.90 10.32
CA PRO A 67 -8.69 19.53 11.48
C PRO A 67 -9.44 18.55 12.41
N SER A 68 -9.97 17.44 11.88
CA SER A 68 -10.63 16.42 12.69
C SER A 68 -9.62 15.56 13.48
N LEU A 69 -8.36 15.50 13.05
CA LEU A 69 -7.27 14.80 13.72
C LEU A 69 -6.61 15.67 14.80
N GLU A 70 -6.69 17.00 14.68
CA GLU A 70 -6.07 17.93 15.64
C GLU A 70 -6.64 17.75 17.06
N GLY A 71 -5.76 17.70 18.05
CA GLY A 71 -6.13 17.56 19.46
C GLY A 71 -6.56 16.15 19.88
N GLN A 72 -6.66 15.19 18.96
CA GLN A 72 -6.88 13.79 19.28
C GLN A 72 -5.59 13.17 19.83
N SER A 73 -5.70 12.47 20.96
CA SER A 73 -4.61 11.68 21.51
C SER A 73 -4.64 10.25 20.97
N GLY A 74 -3.49 9.60 20.86
CA GLY A 74 -3.43 8.18 20.44
C GLY A 74 -3.62 7.98 18.95
N LEU A 75 -3.24 8.95 18.13
CA LEU A 75 -3.15 8.80 16.67
C LEU A 75 -1.69 8.54 16.22
N PRO A 76 -1.48 7.84 15.10
CA PRO A 76 -0.19 7.79 14.44
C PRO A 76 0.14 9.13 13.75
N GLU A 77 1.40 9.34 13.39
CA GLU A 77 1.74 10.33 12.38
C GLU A 77 1.06 9.94 11.07
N VAL A 78 0.42 10.90 10.40
CA VAL A 78 -0.26 10.66 9.14
C VAL A 78 0.48 11.32 7.98
N GLY A 79 0.45 10.67 6.82
CA GLY A 79 0.89 11.25 5.55
C GLY A 79 -0.11 10.96 4.43
N LEU A 80 0.16 11.51 3.25
CA LEU A 80 -0.65 11.30 2.06
C LEU A 80 0.22 10.80 0.90
N SER A 81 -0.32 9.82 0.18
CA SER A 81 0.03 9.40 -1.16
C SER A 81 -1.27 9.08 -1.92
N SER A 82 -1.21 8.19 -2.89
CA SER A 82 -2.37 7.66 -3.61
C SER A 82 -2.06 6.24 -4.04
N GLU A 83 -3.09 5.40 -4.12
CA GLU A 83 -3.01 4.18 -4.90
C GLU A 83 -3.27 4.52 -6.38
N HIS A 84 -2.19 4.53 -7.16
CA HIS A 84 -2.22 4.97 -8.55
C HIS A 84 -2.58 3.78 -9.44
N TYR A 85 -3.75 3.80 -10.06
CA TYR A 85 -4.11 2.78 -11.01
C TYR A 85 -3.22 2.87 -12.25
N PHE A 86 -2.56 1.78 -12.62
CA PHE A 86 -1.62 1.75 -13.72
C PHE A 86 -2.34 1.68 -15.07
N ASP A 87 -2.60 2.86 -15.64
CA ASP A 87 -3.03 3.07 -17.02
C ASP A 87 -2.22 4.18 -17.70
N ASP A 88 -2.45 4.43 -18.99
CA ASP A 88 -1.71 5.46 -19.74
C ASP A 88 -1.91 6.87 -19.17
N VAL A 89 -3.08 7.16 -18.58
CA VAL A 89 -3.42 8.50 -18.06
C VAL A 89 -2.66 8.77 -16.77
N VAL A 90 -2.76 7.85 -15.81
CA VAL A 90 -2.11 7.97 -14.49
C VAL A 90 -0.60 7.83 -14.64
N PHE A 91 -0.12 6.96 -15.53
CA PHE A 91 1.30 6.84 -15.83
C PHE A 91 1.89 8.17 -16.34
N GLU A 92 1.21 8.86 -17.25
CA GLU A 92 1.64 10.19 -17.70
C GLU A 92 1.59 11.22 -16.57
N ARG A 93 0.57 11.17 -15.69
CA ARG A 93 0.50 12.05 -14.50
C ARG A 93 1.71 11.82 -13.58
N ILE A 94 2.12 10.57 -13.37
CA ILE A 94 3.33 10.24 -12.58
C ILE A 94 4.57 10.89 -13.21
N LEU A 95 4.78 10.72 -14.51
CA LEU A 95 5.97 11.25 -15.19
C LEU A 95 6.00 12.79 -15.27
N ARG A 96 4.85 13.46 -15.23
CA ARG A 96 4.73 14.93 -15.25
C ARG A 96 4.77 15.56 -13.86
N GLY A 97 4.82 14.77 -12.79
CA GLY A 97 4.74 15.26 -11.41
C GLY A 97 3.34 15.69 -10.99
N GLU A 98 2.31 15.21 -11.69
CA GLU A 98 0.89 15.47 -11.43
C GLU A 98 0.23 14.35 -10.60
N ALA A 99 0.99 13.32 -10.22
CA ALA A 99 0.57 12.25 -9.29
C ALA A 99 0.80 12.67 -7.82
N VAL A 100 0.49 11.80 -6.85
CA VAL A 100 0.79 12.01 -5.42
C VAL A 100 1.69 10.88 -4.89
N PRO A 101 3.02 10.95 -5.13
CA PRO A 101 3.96 9.97 -4.59
C PRO A 101 3.93 9.88 -3.07
N TYR A 102 4.55 8.83 -2.53
CA TYR A 102 4.80 8.73 -1.10
C TYR A 102 5.57 9.96 -0.57
N PRO A 103 5.39 10.35 0.71
CA PRO A 103 6.16 11.42 1.32
C PRO A 103 7.66 11.25 1.06
N GLY A 104 8.32 12.32 0.61
CA GLY A 104 9.71 12.29 0.12
C GLY A 104 9.85 12.24 -1.40
N ASN A 105 8.76 11.97 -2.13
CA ASN A 105 8.72 11.88 -3.60
C ASN A 105 9.73 10.86 -4.18
N LYS A 106 9.93 9.75 -3.46
CA LYS A 106 10.87 8.70 -3.83
C LYS A 106 10.23 7.39 -4.22
N ALA A 107 8.92 7.23 -4.02
CA ALA A 107 8.20 6.01 -4.34
C ALA A 107 6.75 6.32 -4.74
N VAL A 108 6.16 5.44 -5.55
CA VAL A 108 4.75 5.52 -5.98
C VAL A 108 4.10 4.14 -5.81
N LEU A 109 2.91 4.11 -5.22
CA LEU A 109 2.10 2.89 -5.11
C LEU A 109 1.28 2.70 -6.39
N LEU A 110 1.34 1.49 -6.96
CA LEU A 110 0.73 1.12 -8.23
C LEU A 110 -0.27 -0.02 -8.05
N GLU A 111 -1.52 0.21 -8.43
CA GLU A 111 -2.57 -0.81 -8.58
C GLU A 111 -2.69 -1.24 -10.05
N PHE A 112 -2.99 -2.51 -10.31
CA PHE A 112 -3.17 -3.02 -11.67
C PHE A 112 -4.56 -3.65 -11.87
N TYR A 113 -4.88 -3.93 -13.14
CA TYR A 113 -6.05 -4.72 -13.46
C TYR A 113 -5.93 -6.14 -12.88
N GLN A 114 -6.97 -6.59 -12.19
CA GLN A 114 -6.91 -7.84 -11.42
C GLN A 114 -6.66 -9.12 -12.23
N ILE A 115 -6.93 -9.10 -13.55
CA ILE A 115 -6.81 -10.29 -14.39
C ILE A 115 -5.40 -10.45 -14.93
N ASP A 116 -4.90 -9.43 -15.64
CA ASP A 116 -3.64 -9.49 -16.37
C ASP A 116 -2.90 -8.15 -16.24
N PHE A 117 -1.57 -8.20 -16.31
CA PHE A 117 -0.75 -7.02 -16.40
C PHE A 117 -0.70 -6.47 -17.84
N PRO A 118 -0.51 -5.15 -18.01
CA PRO A 118 -0.20 -4.58 -19.31
C PRO A 118 1.05 -5.22 -19.92
N TYR A 119 1.03 -5.50 -21.22
CA TYR A 119 2.18 -6.09 -21.94
C TYR A 119 3.48 -5.29 -21.76
N SER A 120 3.36 -3.97 -21.57
CA SER A 120 4.48 -3.04 -21.39
C SER A 120 4.85 -2.75 -19.94
N ILE A 121 4.33 -3.51 -18.96
CA ILE A 121 4.54 -3.25 -17.52
C ILE A 121 6.02 -3.06 -17.17
N ASP A 122 6.89 -3.96 -17.63
CA ASP A 122 8.33 -3.92 -17.33
C ASP A 122 8.96 -2.58 -17.78
N ARG A 123 8.57 -2.09 -18.96
CA ARG A 123 9.03 -0.80 -19.51
C ARG A 123 8.48 0.38 -18.71
N GLY A 124 7.24 0.28 -18.25
CA GLY A 124 6.61 1.29 -17.41
C GLY A 124 7.32 1.43 -16.07
N LEU A 125 7.57 0.32 -15.39
CA LEU A 125 8.29 0.27 -14.11
C LEU A 125 9.72 0.81 -14.26
N ALA A 126 10.43 0.42 -15.32
CA ALA A 126 11.77 0.93 -15.62
C ALA A 126 11.79 2.45 -15.84
N LYS A 127 10.75 3.02 -16.48
CA LYS A 127 10.62 4.47 -16.65
C LYS A 127 10.37 5.19 -15.32
N ILE A 128 9.57 4.62 -14.42
CA ILE A 128 9.36 5.17 -13.06
C ILE A 128 10.69 5.20 -12.30
N ARG A 129 11.48 4.11 -12.39
CA ARG A 129 12.84 4.06 -11.83
C ARG A 129 13.77 5.12 -12.43
N GLN A 130 13.73 5.31 -13.75
CA GLN A 130 14.51 6.36 -14.42
C GLN A 130 14.09 7.78 -14.00
N ALA A 131 12.83 7.98 -13.64
CA ALA A 131 12.33 9.22 -13.05
C ALA A 131 12.75 9.39 -11.57
N GLY A 132 13.50 8.45 -11.00
CA GLY A 132 14.04 8.52 -9.64
C GLY A 132 13.08 8.04 -8.55
N MET A 133 12.02 7.30 -8.92
CA MET A 133 11.03 6.75 -7.98
C MET A 133 11.05 5.23 -7.94
N VAL A 134 10.82 4.65 -6.76
CA VAL A 134 10.56 3.23 -6.54
C VAL A 134 9.11 2.93 -6.96
N PRO A 135 8.86 2.03 -7.92
CA PRO A 135 7.53 1.49 -8.14
C PRO A 135 7.21 0.44 -7.08
N VAL A 136 6.18 0.71 -6.28
CA VAL A 136 5.66 -0.21 -5.25
C VAL A 136 4.39 -0.85 -5.81
N LEU A 137 4.36 -2.19 -5.92
CA LEU A 137 3.19 -2.92 -6.38
C LEU A 137 2.25 -3.16 -5.21
N ALA A 138 1.04 -2.60 -5.28
CA ALA A 138 0.00 -2.88 -4.31
C ALA A 138 -0.47 -4.33 -4.46
N HIS A 139 -0.52 -5.04 -3.32
CA HIS A 139 -1.19 -6.35 -3.13
C HIS A 139 -1.02 -7.33 -4.31
N PRO A 140 0.23 -7.65 -4.72
CA PRO A 140 0.48 -8.51 -5.88
C PRO A 140 -0.19 -9.89 -5.78
N GLU A 141 -0.40 -10.40 -4.58
CA GLU A 141 -1.16 -11.61 -4.29
C GLU A 141 -2.60 -11.59 -4.78
N ARG A 142 -3.17 -10.44 -5.14
CA ARG A 142 -4.55 -10.33 -5.65
C ARG A 142 -4.64 -10.48 -7.16
N TYR A 143 -3.52 -10.46 -7.89
CA TYR A 143 -3.52 -10.51 -9.35
C TYR A 143 -3.56 -11.94 -9.89
N ARG A 144 -4.53 -12.23 -10.76
CA ARG A 144 -4.69 -13.56 -11.36
C ARG A 144 -3.49 -13.98 -12.22
N ALA A 145 -2.81 -13.03 -12.85
CA ALA A 145 -1.54 -13.28 -13.54
C ALA A 145 -0.52 -13.97 -12.63
N ILE A 146 -0.41 -13.51 -11.38
CA ILE A 146 0.52 -14.05 -10.37
C ILE A 146 0.07 -15.43 -9.87
N TRP A 147 -1.24 -15.67 -9.76
CA TRP A 147 -1.74 -17.00 -9.38
C TRP A 147 -1.43 -18.09 -10.40
N ASN A 148 -1.28 -17.69 -11.67
CA ASN A 148 -0.98 -18.61 -12.76
C ASN A 148 0.53 -18.80 -12.93
N ASP A 149 1.32 -17.76 -12.66
CA ASP A 149 2.77 -17.75 -12.82
C ASP A 149 3.43 -16.78 -11.82
N LEU A 150 4.05 -17.33 -10.79
CA LEU A 150 4.75 -16.56 -9.76
C LEU A 150 6.09 -15.99 -10.26
N GLU A 151 6.67 -16.53 -11.33
CA GLU A 151 7.94 -16.01 -11.90
C GLU A 151 7.75 -14.60 -12.46
N ILE A 152 6.51 -14.19 -12.74
CA ILE A 152 6.20 -12.80 -13.09
C ILE A 152 6.67 -11.85 -11.99
N VAL A 153 6.54 -12.21 -10.71
CA VAL A 153 6.98 -11.34 -9.61
C VAL A 153 8.49 -11.13 -9.64
N GLU A 154 9.27 -12.17 -9.89
CA GLU A 154 10.73 -12.09 -10.04
C GLU A 154 11.10 -11.11 -11.16
N ARG A 155 10.43 -11.22 -12.31
CA ARG A 155 10.64 -10.30 -13.44
C ARG A 155 10.33 -8.84 -13.07
N LEU A 156 9.26 -8.59 -12.32
CA LEU A 156 8.89 -7.23 -11.92
C LEU A 156 9.88 -6.66 -10.90
N ILE A 157 10.38 -7.49 -9.99
CA ILE A 157 11.44 -7.16 -9.03
C ILE A 157 12.76 -6.84 -9.75
N ASP A 158 13.13 -7.63 -10.77
CA ASP A 158 14.36 -7.42 -11.57
C ASP A 158 14.38 -6.06 -12.29
N VAL A 159 13.22 -5.57 -12.74
CA VAL A 159 13.11 -4.21 -13.33
C VAL A 159 12.99 -3.09 -12.28
N GLY A 160 13.10 -3.46 -11.01
CA GLY A 160 13.16 -2.58 -9.86
C GLY A 160 11.82 -2.35 -9.18
N ALA A 161 10.77 -3.14 -9.37
CA ALA A 161 9.60 -3.00 -8.51
C ALA A 161 9.86 -3.61 -7.12
N VAL A 162 9.05 -3.21 -6.14
CA VAL A 162 8.98 -3.86 -4.84
C VAL A 162 7.54 -4.21 -4.52
N CYS A 163 7.32 -5.33 -3.84
CA CYS A 163 5.98 -5.82 -3.52
C CYS A 163 5.54 -5.38 -2.13
N LEU A 164 4.31 -4.86 -2.04
CA LEU A 164 3.65 -4.48 -0.81
C LEU A 164 2.49 -5.46 -0.54
N LEU A 165 2.65 -6.32 0.47
CA LEU A 165 1.65 -7.30 0.89
C LEU A 165 0.45 -6.61 1.55
N ASP A 166 -0.78 -6.93 1.14
CA ASP A 166 -1.92 -6.76 2.03
C ASP A 166 -2.02 -7.98 2.97
N THR A 167 -1.78 -7.71 4.24
CA THR A 167 -1.83 -8.68 5.33
C THR A 167 -3.14 -9.47 5.40
N ALA A 168 -4.28 -8.88 5.04
CA ALA A 168 -5.57 -9.55 5.09
C ALA A 168 -5.69 -10.70 4.08
N ALA A 169 -4.82 -10.75 3.05
CA ALA A 169 -4.75 -11.88 2.14
C ALA A 169 -4.27 -13.15 2.84
N LEU A 170 -3.37 -13.06 3.82
CA LEU A 170 -2.83 -14.21 4.56
C LEU A 170 -3.92 -14.99 5.32
N ILE A 171 -4.97 -14.29 5.77
CA ILE A 171 -6.10 -14.89 6.48
C ILE A 171 -7.29 -15.20 5.56
N GLY A 172 -7.12 -15.04 4.24
CA GLY A 172 -8.10 -15.46 3.24
C GLY A 172 -9.21 -14.48 2.91
N LYS A 173 -9.08 -13.19 3.26
CA LYS A 173 -10.09 -12.15 2.98
C LYS A 173 -10.48 -12.08 1.49
N TYR A 174 -9.51 -12.24 0.59
CA TYR A 174 -9.70 -12.17 -0.87
C TYR A 174 -9.83 -13.54 -1.53
N GLY A 175 -10.13 -14.57 -0.73
CA GLY A 175 -10.32 -15.94 -1.20
C GLY A 175 -9.04 -16.77 -1.30
N LYS A 176 -9.22 -18.07 -1.58
CA LYS A 176 -8.16 -19.08 -1.46
C LYS A 176 -6.96 -18.86 -2.38
N LYS A 177 -7.18 -18.31 -3.58
CA LYS A 177 -6.10 -18.08 -4.54
C LYS A 177 -5.17 -16.96 -4.08
N ALA A 178 -5.72 -15.85 -3.61
CA ALA A 178 -4.94 -14.76 -3.03
C ALA A 178 -4.20 -15.21 -1.76
N GLN A 179 -4.85 -16.00 -0.89
CA GLN A 179 -4.20 -16.56 0.28
C GLN A 179 -3.03 -17.50 -0.06
N GLN A 180 -3.20 -18.36 -1.05
CA GLN A 180 -2.13 -19.26 -1.48
C GLN A 180 -0.97 -18.46 -2.06
N ALA A 181 -1.25 -17.47 -2.91
CA ALA A 181 -0.23 -16.60 -3.50
C ALA A 181 0.49 -15.78 -2.42
N SER A 182 -0.22 -15.22 -1.44
CA SER A 182 0.40 -14.44 -0.37
C SER A 182 1.33 -15.28 0.50
N LEU A 183 0.93 -16.49 0.87
CA LEU A 183 1.79 -17.41 1.61
C LEU A 183 3.02 -17.84 0.79
N GLU A 184 2.86 -18.11 -0.51
CA GLU A 184 3.97 -18.54 -1.36
C GLU A 184 4.97 -17.41 -1.65
N LEU A 185 4.50 -16.19 -1.92
CA LEU A 185 5.36 -15.01 -2.08
C LEU A 185 6.11 -14.68 -0.78
N LEU A 186 5.50 -14.91 0.38
CA LEU A 186 6.15 -14.71 1.67
C LEU A 186 7.25 -15.77 1.93
N GLU A 187 7.00 -17.04 1.62
CA GLU A 187 8.01 -18.12 1.70
C GLU A 187 9.18 -17.92 0.72
N ARG A 188 8.93 -17.20 -0.39
CA ARG A 188 9.96 -16.83 -1.37
C ARG A 188 10.69 -15.52 -1.03
N GLU A 189 10.36 -14.88 0.10
CA GLU A 189 10.93 -13.58 0.52
C GLU A 189 10.73 -12.48 -0.54
N GLN A 190 9.60 -12.51 -1.28
CA GLN A 190 9.34 -11.58 -2.40
C GLN A 190 8.63 -10.30 -1.98
N TYR A 191 8.15 -10.21 -0.73
CA TYR A 191 7.61 -8.97 -0.19
C TYR A 191 8.71 -8.10 0.37
N PHE A 192 8.66 -6.82 0.01
CA PHE A 192 9.57 -5.83 0.57
C PHE A 192 8.98 -5.15 1.81
N ALA A 193 7.65 -5.08 1.89
CA ALA A 193 6.90 -4.51 2.99
C ALA A 193 5.49 -5.14 3.06
N ALA A 194 4.80 -4.90 4.16
CA ALA A 194 3.39 -5.26 4.34
C ALA A 194 2.57 -4.06 4.85
N CYS A 195 1.28 -4.05 4.57
CA CYS A 195 0.36 -2.97 4.90
C CYS A 195 -1.01 -3.48 5.36
N SER A 196 -1.84 -2.55 5.84
CA SER A 196 -3.20 -2.87 6.27
C SER A 196 -4.19 -2.98 5.11
N ASP A 197 -4.03 -2.14 4.08
CA ASP A 197 -5.08 -1.84 3.09
C ASP A 197 -6.47 -1.63 3.73
N ALA A 198 -6.48 -1.01 4.92
CA ALA A 198 -7.69 -0.88 5.71
C ALA A 198 -8.64 0.14 5.09
N HIS A 199 -9.89 -0.27 4.88
CA HIS A 199 -10.96 0.58 4.35
C HIS A 199 -11.99 0.91 5.44
N ARG A 200 -12.10 0.06 6.48
CA ARG A 200 -13.02 0.24 7.60
C ARG A 200 -12.30 0.00 8.94
N PRO A 201 -12.76 0.61 10.05
CA PRO A 201 -12.24 0.30 11.39
C PRO A 201 -12.34 -1.18 11.79
N SER A 202 -13.24 -1.95 11.19
CA SER A 202 -13.37 -3.39 11.41
C SER A 202 -12.26 -4.21 10.76
N ASP A 203 -11.60 -3.69 9.73
CA ASP A 203 -10.52 -4.40 9.03
C ASP A 203 -9.28 -4.55 9.90
N VAL A 204 -9.05 -3.65 10.86
CA VAL A 204 -7.84 -3.65 11.70
C VAL A 204 -7.70 -4.93 12.54
N ALA A 205 -8.81 -5.57 12.91
CA ALA A 205 -8.77 -6.86 13.61
C ALA A 205 -8.13 -7.96 12.75
N GLN A 206 -8.34 -7.92 11.43
CA GLN A 206 -7.76 -8.86 10.47
C GLN A 206 -6.26 -8.60 10.27
N VAL A 207 -5.85 -7.32 10.29
CA VAL A 207 -4.44 -6.92 10.24
C VAL A 207 -3.70 -7.49 11.45
N LEU A 208 -4.27 -7.34 12.66
CA LEU A 208 -3.69 -7.90 13.89
C LEU A 208 -3.58 -9.43 13.84
N GLU A 209 -4.61 -10.11 13.34
CA GLU A 209 -4.60 -11.57 13.16
C GLU A 209 -3.47 -12.00 12.22
N ALA A 210 -3.33 -11.32 11.08
CA ALA A 210 -2.29 -11.59 10.10
C ALA A 210 -0.88 -11.29 10.64
N MET A 211 -0.69 -10.18 11.37
CA MET A 211 0.58 -9.87 12.04
C MET A 211 0.94 -10.95 13.08
N THR A 212 -0.04 -11.42 13.86
CA THR A 212 0.17 -12.51 14.82
C THR A 212 0.59 -13.79 14.10
N LEU A 213 -0.01 -14.09 12.94
CA LEU A 213 0.37 -15.23 12.10
C LEU A 213 1.80 -15.10 11.61
N ILE A 214 2.21 -13.94 11.07
CA ILE A 214 3.58 -13.68 10.61
C ILE A 214 4.56 -13.86 11.78
N GLU A 215 4.33 -13.21 12.92
CA GLU A 215 5.21 -13.29 14.08
C GLU A 215 5.34 -14.73 14.59
N SER A 216 4.25 -15.48 14.63
CA SER A 216 4.26 -16.87 15.10
C SER A 216 5.04 -17.82 14.19
N LYS A 217 5.05 -17.56 12.88
CA LYS A 217 5.60 -18.47 11.88
C LYS A 217 7.03 -18.12 11.48
N TYR A 218 7.31 -16.82 11.34
CA TYR A 218 8.59 -16.29 10.84
C TYR A 218 9.37 -15.50 11.89
N GLY A 219 8.76 -15.25 13.06
CA GLY A 219 9.39 -14.53 14.15
C GLY A 219 9.21 -13.02 14.08
N ARG A 220 9.71 -12.35 15.11
CA ARG A 220 9.55 -10.90 15.27
C ARG A 220 10.40 -10.09 14.28
N ASP A 221 11.54 -10.62 13.87
CA ASP A 221 12.42 -9.94 12.90
C ASP A 221 11.70 -9.74 11.56
N GLU A 222 10.83 -10.68 11.17
CA GLU A 222 10.00 -10.54 9.96
C GLU A 222 8.95 -9.42 10.08
N ILE A 223 8.38 -9.22 11.28
CA ILE A 223 7.50 -8.07 11.54
C ILE A 223 8.26 -6.76 11.40
N GLU A 224 9.47 -6.68 11.96
CA GLU A 224 10.28 -5.47 11.89
C GLU A 224 10.73 -5.21 10.44
N SER A 225 11.10 -6.24 9.70
CA SER A 225 11.41 -6.15 8.27
C SER A 225 10.22 -5.61 7.45
N LEU A 226 9.05 -6.24 7.56
CA LEU A 226 7.90 -5.92 6.71
C LEU A 226 7.16 -4.64 7.08
N PHE A 227 7.14 -4.27 8.36
CA PHE A 227 6.34 -3.15 8.86
C PHE A 227 7.17 -1.97 9.39
N ARG A 228 8.51 -2.04 9.36
CA ARG A 228 9.38 -0.91 9.72
C ARG A 228 10.46 -0.68 8.68
N ASP A 229 11.38 -1.62 8.52
CA ASP A 229 12.59 -1.42 7.72
C ASP A 229 12.27 -1.29 6.22
N GLY A 230 11.41 -2.17 5.70
CA GLY A 230 10.89 -2.13 4.34
C GLY A 230 10.19 -0.80 4.04
N PRO A 231 9.16 -0.42 4.83
CA PRO A 231 8.51 0.87 4.70
C PRO A 231 9.45 2.09 4.75
N GLU A 232 10.38 2.15 5.70
CA GLU A 232 11.37 3.24 5.79
C GLU A 232 12.20 3.35 4.50
N ARG A 233 12.70 2.22 4.00
CA ARG A 233 13.50 2.18 2.77
C ARG A 233 12.69 2.56 1.53
N ILE A 234 11.39 2.26 1.48
CA ILE A 234 10.50 2.72 0.42
C ILE A 234 10.39 4.25 0.47
N LEU A 235 10.09 4.83 1.63
CA LEU A 235 9.94 6.27 1.81
C LEU A 235 11.23 7.05 1.49
N ASP A 236 12.38 6.49 1.86
CA ASP A 236 13.69 7.09 1.60
C ASP A 236 14.19 6.88 0.14
N GLY A 237 13.51 6.05 -0.65
CA GLY A 237 13.93 5.70 -2.02
C GLY A 237 15.15 4.78 -2.07
N THR A 238 15.50 4.14 -0.95
CA THR A 238 16.62 3.20 -0.86
C THR A 238 16.17 1.76 -1.04
N ALA A 239 14.88 1.53 -1.27
CA ALA A 239 14.32 0.25 -1.68
C ALA A 239 14.89 -0.20 -3.03
N ARG A 240 15.68 -1.26 -2.96
CA ARG A 240 16.30 -1.96 -4.09
C ARG A 240 15.83 -3.40 -4.01
N SER A 241 15.52 -3.95 -5.17
CA SER A 241 15.36 -5.39 -5.36
C SER A 241 16.65 -6.14 -5.09
#